data_AF-A0A2V8I0F8-F1
#
_entry.id   AF-A0A2V8I0F8-F1
#
_cell.length_a   1.000
_cell.length_b   1.000
_cell.length_c   1.000
_cell.angle_alpha   90.00
_cell.angle_beta   90.00
_cell.angle_gamma   90.00
#
_symmetry.space_group_name_H-M   'P 1'
#
loop_
_entity.id
_entity.type
_entity.pdbx_description
1 polymer ?
#
loop_
_entity_poly.entity_id
_entity_poly.type
_entity_poly.pdbx_seq_one_letter_code
_entity_poly.pdbx_strand_id
1 'polypeptide(L)'
;MGLFDKAKLEKLTLRAFKPAGSADEPPKVSDAPQDAYTVQVNPSSYTLNRLLNYSYHRGQGFSASEAVYNDSEPVNLEFEFLFDGTGVVPKPSALGDIPLVGAIASALSPDEPFVVMDEIKKFDAL
;
A
#
# COMPACT_ATOMS: atom_id res chain seq x y z
N MET A 1 23.37 -2.68 22.38
CA MET A 1 22.48 -2.28 21.27
C MET A 1 22.24 -3.53 20.43
N GLY A 2 21.07 -4.15 20.57
CA GLY A 2 20.87 -5.58 20.29
C GLY A 2 20.69 -5.88 18.80
N LEU A 3 21.18 -7.05 18.39
CA LEU A 3 21.12 -7.63 17.04
C LEU A 3 19.68 -7.77 16.47
N PHE A 4 18.66 -7.60 17.31
CA PHE A 4 17.23 -7.81 16.99
C PHE A 4 16.47 -6.55 16.58
N ASP A 5 17.00 -5.33 16.77
CA ASP A 5 16.33 -4.10 16.31
C ASP A 5 16.26 -3.99 14.78
N LYS A 6 17.13 -4.72 14.05
CA LYS A 6 17.19 -4.71 12.58
C LYS A 6 16.32 -5.78 11.90
N ALA A 7 15.66 -6.65 12.65
CA ALA A 7 14.84 -7.76 12.12
C ALA A 7 13.34 -7.51 12.22
N LYS A 8 12.92 -6.28 12.52
CA LYS A 8 11.50 -5.90 12.63
C LYS A 8 10.87 -5.87 11.24
N LEU A 9 9.77 -6.60 11.07
CA LEU A 9 8.97 -6.57 9.84
C LEU A 9 8.25 -5.22 9.73
N GLU A 10 8.52 -4.48 8.67
CA GLU A 10 7.76 -3.28 8.31
C GLU A 10 6.52 -3.68 7.51
N LYS A 11 5.36 -3.15 7.91
CA LYS A 11 4.07 -3.48 7.29
C LYS A 11 3.71 -2.44 6.22
N LEU A 12 2.99 -2.86 5.18
CA LEU A 12 2.41 -1.95 4.19
C LEU A 12 1.29 -1.12 4.83
N THR A 13 1.36 0.20 4.66
CA THR A 13 0.32 1.15 5.10
C THR A 13 -0.20 1.93 3.89
N LEU A 14 -1.51 1.88 3.69
CA LEU A 14 -2.26 2.65 2.71
C LEU A 14 -2.72 3.95 3.36
N ARG A 15 -2.54 5.09 2.69
CA ARG A 15 -2.88 6.41 3.23
C ARG A 15 -3.58 7.24 2.17
N ALA A 16 -4.71 7.84 2.55
CA ALA A 16 -5.41 8.77 1.67
C ALA A 16 -4.74 10.16 1.67
N PHE A 17 -4.92 10.87 0.56
CA PHE A 17 -4.57 12.29 0.46
C PHE A 17 -5.75 13.15 0.90
N LYS A 18 -5.45 14.32 1.48
CA LYS A 18 -6.46 15.35 1.73
C LYS A 18 -7.07 15.80 0.40
N PRO A 19 -8.38 16.11 0.35
CA PRO A 19 -8.99 16.68 -0.84
C PRO A 19 -8.21 17.93 -1.28
N ALA A 20 -7.89 18.02 -2.57
CA ALA A 20 -7.20 19.19 -3.09
C ALA A 20 -8.12 20.42 -3.00
N GLY A 21 -7.66 21.49 -2.33
CA GLY A 21 -8.42 22.74 -2.25
C GLY A 21 -8.45 23.52 -3.57
N SER A 22 -7.44 23.30 -4.42
CA SER A 22 -7.33 23.85 -5.77
C SER A 22 -6.49 22.92 -6.66
N ALA A 23 -6.56 23.12 -7.98
CA ALA A 23 -5.84 22.28 -8.96
C ALA A 23 -4.31 22.37 -8.87
N ASP A 24 -3.78 23.47 -8.33
CA ASP A 24 -2.34 23.74 -8.24
C ASP A 24 -1.73 23.36 -6.88
N GLU A 25 -2.54 22.90 -5.93
CA GLU A 25 -2.03 22.50 -4.61
C GLU A 25 -1.38 21.11 -4.67
N PRO A 26 -0.14 20.94 -4.19
CA PRO A 26 0.49 19.62 -4.15
C PRO A 26 -0.31 18.68 -3.22
N PRO A 27 -0.43 17.39 -3.58
CA PRO A 27 -1.16 16.43 -2.77
C PRO A 27 -0.54 16.30 -1.37
N LYS A 28 -1.34 16.50 -0.32
CA LYS A 28 -0.93 16.38 1.08
C LYS A 28 -1.55 15.14 1.68
N VAL A 29 -0.73 14.30 2.32
CA VAL A 29 -1.24 13.08 2.97
C VAL A 29 -2.13 13.46 4.16
N SER A 30 -3.19 12.70 4.40
CA SER A 30 -4.00 12.88 5.60
C SER A 30 -3.27 12.39 6.85
N ASP A 31 -3.51 13.10 7.96
CA ASP A 31 -2.99 12.77 9.29
C ASP A 31 -4.06 12.10 10.15
N ALA A 32 -5.30 12.00 9.64
CA ALA A 32 -6.40 11.45 10.39
C ALA A 32 -6.28 9.91 10.46
N PRO A 33 -6.44 9.28 11.64
CA PRO A 33 -6.24 7.84 11.79
C PRO A 33 -7.15 6.97 10.91
N GLN A 34 -8.35 7.45 10.59
CA GLN A 34 -9.30 6.75 9.72
C GLN A 34 -8.91 6.77 8.23
N ASP A 35 -8.01 7.68 7.83
CA ASP A 35 -7.54 7.83 6.45
C ASP A 35 -6.27 6.98 6.20
N ALA A 36 -5.96 6.05 7.11
CA ALA A 36 -4.82 5.17 7.03
C ALA A 36 -5.20 3.74 7.40
N TYR A 37 -4.71 2.78 6.63
CA TYR A 37 -4.93 1.35 6.85
C TYR A 37 -3.63 0.58 6.76
N THR A 38 -3.29 -0.19 7.79
CA THR A 38 -2.08 -1.03 7.80
C THR A 38 -2.49 -2.49 7.67
N VAL A 39 -1.94 -3.16 6.66
CA VAL A 39 -2.32 -4.54 6.35
C VAL A 39 -1.85 -5.51 7.42
N GLN A 40 -2.64 -6.56 7.66
CA GLN A 40 -2.28 -7.64 8.58
C GLN A 40 -1.11 -8.47 8.04
N VAL A 41 -1.17 -8.82 6.75
CA VAL A 41 -0.14 -9.58 6.03
C VAL A 41 0.32 -8.76 4.83
N ASN A 42 1.63 -8.58 4.68
CA ASN A 42 2.18 -7.89 3.52
C ASN A 42 1.89 -8.68 2.24
N PRO A 43 1.65 -8.01 1.10
CA PRO A 43 1.57 -8.68 -0.18
C PRO A 43 2.86 -9.46 -0.45
N SER A 44 2.73 -10.63 -1.06
CA SER A 44 3.88 -11.44 -1.49
C SER A 44 4.65 -10.80 -2.64
N SER A 45 3.95 -10.04 -3.49
CA SER A 45 4.49 -9.33 -4.64
C SER A 45 3.67 -8.08 -4.95
N TYR A 46 4.31 -7.12 -5.61
CA TYR A 46 3.65 -5.95 -6.21
C TYR A 46 4.13 -5.77 -7.65
N THR A 47 3.25 -5.25 -8.51
CA THR A 47 3.55 -4.98 -9.93
C THR A 47 3.34 -3.50 -10.22
N LEU A 48 4.36 -2.86 -10.80
CA LEU A 48 4.29 -1.45 -11.22
C LEU A 48 4.32 -1.36 -12.75
N ASN A 49 3.17 -1.06 -13.35
CA ASN A 49 3.01 -0.96 -14.79
C ASN A 49 3.18 0.48 -15.26
N ARG A 50 4.07 0.69 -16.23
CA ARG A 50 4.33 2.00 -16.86
C ARG A 50 4.21 1.87 -18.37
N LEU A 51 3.29 2.61 -18.99
CA LEU A 51 3.05 2.57 -20.43
C LEU A 51 3.51 3.87 -21.09
N LEU A 52 4.29 3.74 -22.16
CA LEU A 52 4.78 4.86 -22.97
C LEU A 52 4.26 4.73 -24.39
N ASN A 53 3.57 5.77 -24.85
CA ASN A 53 2.93 5.80 -26.15
C ASN A 53 3.85 6.52 -27.15
N TYR A 54 4.14 5.86 -28.27
CA TYR A 54 4.94 6.41 -29.37
C TYR A 54 4.16 6.33 -30.68
N SER A 55 4.27 7.38 -31.50
CA SER A 55 3.78 7.39 -32.87
C SER A 55 4.93 7.24 -33.86
N TYR A 56 4.65 6.65 -35.02
CA TYR A 56 5.58 6.55 -36.13
C TYR A 56 5.02 7.31 -37.32
N HIS A 57 5.77 8.28 -37.83
CA HIS A 57 5.40 8.98 -39.06
C HIS A 57 6.15 8.39 -40.25
N ARG A 58 5.42 7.98 -41.30
CA ARG A 58 6.00 7.64 -42.62
C ARG A 58 5.42 8.55 -43.68
N GLY A 59 6.26 9.41 -44.24
CA GLY A 59 6.00 10.08 -45.51
C GLY A 59 6.27 9.16 -46.70
N GLN A 60 5.70 9.48 -47.86
CA GLN A 60 5.97 8.74 -49.09
C GLN A 60 7.44 8.94 -49.50
N GLY A 61 8.19 7.86 -49.75
CA GLY A 61 9.60 7.89 -50.13
C GLY A 61 10.61 7.73 -48.99
N PHE A 62 10.17 7.59 -47.73
CA PHE A 62 11.05 7.30 -46.60
C PHE A 62 11.42 5.81 -46.50
N SER A 63 12.70 5.50 -46.29
CA SER A 63 13.21 4.14 -46.08
C SER A 63 13.16 3.67 -44.62
N ALA A 64 12.94 4.58 -43.67
CA ALA A 64 12.80 4.29 -42.24
C ALA A 64 11.85 5.31 -41.55
N SER A 65 11.27 4.92 -40.41
CA SER A 65 10.47 5.81 -39.54
C SER A 65 11.04 5.85 -38.14
N GLU A 66 11.13 7.04 -37.57
CA GLU A 66 11.52 7.27 -36.17
C GLU A 66 10.29 7.28 -35.26
N ALA A 67 10.46 6.78 -34.03
CA ALA A 67 9.42 6.80 -33.00
C ALA A 67 9.40 8.17 -32.31
N VAL A 68 8.27 8.86 -32.36
CA VAL A 68 8.05 10.13 -31.65
C VAL A 68 7.24 9.84 -30.40
N TYR A 69 7.72 10.28 -29.24
CA TYR A 69 6.99 10.17 -27.99
C TYR A 69 5.71 10.99 -28.04
N ASN A 70 4.59 10.39 -27.65
CA ASN A 70 3.30 11.07 -27.56
C ASN A 70 3.01 11.45 -26.11
N ASP A 71 2.89 10.44 -25.25
CA ASP A 71 2.43 10.56 -23.87
C ASP A 71 2.80 9.32 -23.05
N SER A 72 2.59 9.42 -21.74
CA SER A 72 2.74 8.32 -20.78
C SER A 72 1.43 8.16 -20.05
N GLU A 73 0.92 6.94 -19.98
CA GLU A 73 -0.30 6.66 -19.22
C GLU A 73 -0.04 6.76 -17.70
N PRO A 74 -1.09 6.98 -16.90
CA PRO A 74 -0.98 6.90 -15.45
C PRO A 74 -0.36 5.58 -15.01
N VAL A 75 0.57 5.65 -14.05
CA VAL A 75 1.23 4.47 -13.50
C VAL A 75 0.23 3.65 -12.71
N ASN A 76 0.16 2.34 -12.99
CA ASN A 76 -0.71 1.42 -12.27
C ASN A 76 0.11 0.57 -11.29
N LEU A 77 -0.35 0.47 -10.04
CA LEU A 77 0.24 -0.32 -8.96
C LEU A 77 -0.74 -1.41 -8.54
N GLU A 78 -0.34 -2.66 -8.69
CA GLU A 78 -1.17 -3.83 -8.38
C GLU A 78 -0.52 -4.65 -7.26
N PHE A 79 -1.31 -5.03 -6.26
CA PHE A 79 -0.92 -5.92 -5.17
C PHE A 79 -2.17 -6.58 -4.57
N GLU A 80 -1.97 -7.72 -3.89
CA GLU A 80 -3.03 -8.46 -3.20
C GLU A 80 -2.60 -8.71 -1.74
N PHE A 81 -3.50 -8.46 -0.80
CA PHE A 81 -3.28 -8.72 0.62
C PHE A 81 -4.49 -9.44 1.23
N LEU A 82 -4.27 -10.11 2.37
CA LEU A 82 -5.24 -11.00 3.01
C LEU A 82 -5.73 -10.43 4.34
N PHE A 83 -7.03 -10.59 4.60
CA PHE A 83 -7.64 -10.49 5.92
C PHE A 83 -7.81 -11.90 6.52
N ASP A 84 -7.21 -12.18 7.68
CA ASP A 84 -7.32 -13.47 8.36
C ASP A 84 -8.19 -13.37 9.63
N GLY A 85 -9.33 -14.08 9.61
CA GLY A 85 -10.23 -14.21 10.77
C GLY A 85 -10.01 -15.46 11.62
N THR A 86 -9.05 -16.32 11.29
CA THR A 86 -8.83 -17.60 11.99
C THR A 86 -8.09 -17.44 13.32
N GLY A 87 -7.40 -16.32 13.52
CA GLY A 87 -6.60 -16.03 14.71
C GLY A 87 -5.20 -16.63 14.68
N VAL A 88 -4.78 -17.24 13.56
CA VAL A 88 -3.41 -17.75 13.38
C VAL A 88 -2.44 -16.59 13.15
N VAL A 89 -2.83 -15.59 12.37
CA VAL A 89 -2.00 -14.41 12.15
C VAL A 89 -2.17 -13.44 13.31
N PRO A 90 -1.08 -13.09 14.03
CA PRO A 90 -1.17 -12.17 15.16
C PRO A 90 -1.67 -10.80 14.72
N LYS A 91 -2.46 -10.16 15.58
CA LYS A 91 -2.99 -8.82 15.33
C LYS A 91 -1.84 -7.82 15.13
N PRO A 92 -2.00 -6.82 14.25
CA PRO A 92 -1.01 -5.74 14.12
C PRO A 92 -0.83 -5.04 15.47
N SER A 93 0.32 -5.22 16.12
CA SER A 93 0.63 -4.57 17.40
C SER A 93 1.53 -3.36 17.18
N ALA A 94 1.22 -2.24 17.84
CA ALA A 94 2.05 -1.04 17.86
C ALA A 94 3.49 -1.31 18.37
N LEU A 95 3.69 -2.41 19.11
CA LEU A 95 4.97 -2.78 19.71
C LEU A 95 5.80 -3.79 18.88
N GLY A 96 5.29 -4.21 17.71
CA GLY A 96 6.05 -5.02 16.73
C GLY A 96 6.12 -6.53 17.03
N ASP A 97 6.53 -7.27 16.00
CA ASP A 97 6.50 -8.74 15.90
C ASP A 97 7.60 -9.47 16.71
N ILE A 98 8.03 -8.92 17.85
CA ILE A 98 8.98 -9.62 18.73
C ILE A 98 8.20 -10.72 19.48
N PRO A 99 8.54 -12.01 19.35
CA PRO A 99 7.69 -13.12 19.84
C PRO A 99 7.38 -13.04 21.35
N LEU A 100 8.30 -12.50 22.16
CA LEU A 100 8.09 -12.30 23.60
C LEU A 100 7.26 -11.04 23.92
N VAL A 101 7.40 -9.98 23.12
CA VAL A 101 6.68 -8.70 23.31
C VAL A 101 5.27 -8.76 22.74
N GLY A 102 5.08 -9.46 21.62
CA GLY A 102 3.77 -9.73 21.03
C GLY A 102 2.89 -10.58 21.94
N ALA A 103 3.46 -11.56 22.65
CA ALA A 103 2.73 -12.37 23.63
C ALA A 103 2.24 -11.55 24.84
N ILE A 104 3.07 -10.66 25.40
CA ILE A 104 2.66 -9.77 26.49
C ILE A 104 1.72 -8.65 26.02
N ALA A 105 1.92 -8.10 24.82
CA ALA A 105 1.02 -7.10 24.25
C ALA A 105 -0.36 -7.70 23.94
N SER A 106 -0.41 -8.93 23.41
CA SER A 106 -1.65 -9.68 23.21
C SER A 106 -2.35 -10.03 24.53
N ALA A 107 -1.59 -10.23 25.62
CA ALA A 107 -2.15 -10.49 26.95
C ALA A 107 -2.66 -9.21 27.65
N LEU A 108 -2.19 -8.03 27.22
CA LEU A 108 -2.52 -6.72 27.82
C LEU A 108 -3.45 -5.87 26.96
N SER A 109 -3.64 -6.20 25.68
CA SER A 109 -4.58 -5.53 24.80
C SER A 109 -6.01 -5.89 25.18
N PRO A 110 -6.95 -4.92 25.24
CA PRO A 110 -8.36 -5.23 25.42
C PRO A 110 -8.80 -6.22 24.34
N ASP A 111 -9.51 -7.25 24.78
CA ASP A 111 -9.87 -8.46 24.02
C ASP A 111 -10.96 -8.17 22.97
N GLU A 112 -10.77 -7.14 22.15
CA GLU A 112 -11.66 -6.89 21.03
C GLU A 112 -11.38 -7.93 19.95
N PRO A 113 -12.36 -8.77 19.58
CA PRO A 113 -12.16 -9.82 18.59
C PRO A 113 -11.77 -9.19 17.25
N PHE A 114 -10.84 -9.82 16.54
CA PHE A 114 -10.54 -9.41 15.16
C PHE A 114 -11.70 -9.87 14.28
N VAL A 115 -12.55 -8.93 13.87
CA VAL A 115 -13.70 -9.20 13.01
C VAL A 115 -13.35 -8.76 11.60
N VAL A 116 -13.19 -9.74 10.70
CA VAL A 116 -12.83 -9.49 9.29
C VAL A 116 -13.76 -8.48 8.63
N MET A 117 -15.07 -8.57 8.90
CA MET A 117 -16.04 -7.65 8.32
C MET A 117 -15.85 -6.21 8.78
N ASP A 118 -15.36 -5.97 9.99
CA ASP A 118 -15.10 -4.62 10.47
C ASP A 118 -13.81 -4.06 9.88
N GLU A 119 -12.82 -4.92 9.62
CA GLU A 119 -11.60 -4.54 8.89
C GLU A 119 -11.87 -4.21 7.42
N ILE A 120 -12.72 -5.00 6.75
CA ILE A 120 -13.19 -4.68 5.40
C ILE A 120 -13.90 -3.32 5.38
N LYS A 121 -14.81 -3.06 6.33
CA LYS A 121 -15.48 -1.75 6.42
C LYS A 121 -14.52 -0.59 6.66
N LYS A 122 -13.47 -0.79 7.47
CA LYS A 122 -12.44 0.23 7.70
C LYS A 122 -11.66 0.50 6.42
N PHE A 123 -11.32 -0.54 5.68
CA PHE A 123 -10.64 -0.41 4.39
C PHE A 123 -11.53 0.26 3.34
N ASP A 124 -12.80 -0.11 3.26
CA ASP A 124 -13.79 0.49 2.33
C ASP A 124 -14.10 1.96 2.63
N ALA A 125 -13.85 2.41 3.87
CA ALA A 125 -14.10 3.78 4.30
C ALA A 125 -12.94 4.76 4.02
N LEU A 126 -11.83 4.25 3.51
CA LEU A 126 -10.58 4.98 3.25
C LEU A 126 -10.62 5.74 1.92
#